data_AF-A0A915DDX2-F1
#
_entry.id   AF-A0A915DDX2-F1
#
_cell.length_a   1.000
_cell.length_b   1.000
_cell.length_c   1.000
_cell.angle_alpha   90.00
_cell.angle_beta   90.00
_cell.angle_gamma   90.00
#
_symmetry.space_group_name_H-M   'P 1'
#
loop_
_entity.id
_entity.type
_entity.pdbx_description
1 polymer ?
#
loop_
_entity_poly.entity_id
_entity_poly.type
_entity_poly.pdbx_seq_one_letter_code
_entity_poly.pdbx_strand_id
1 'polypeptide(L)' 'MQDLLKQLLDINPKRRLGAKGAEQIKKHSFFNGFDWNDLQNKQLKAPFVPLSSASYFTYKETKTDKTIIRLKT' A
#
# COMPACT_ATOMS: atom_id res chain seq x y z
N MET A 1 -16.19 0.93 -2.97
CA MET A 1 -15.14 1.89 -2.52
C MET A 1 -15.73 3.19 -1.99
N GLN A 2 -16.65 3.87 -2.69
CA GLN A 2 -17.27 5.12 -2.21
C GLN A 2 -17.92 4.99 -0.82
N ASP A 3 -18.58 3.86 -0.54
CA ASP A 3 -19.19 3.58 0.77
C ASP A 3 -18.17 3.53 1.92
N LEU A 4 -17.06 2.80 1.73
CA LEU A 4 -15.96 2.72 2.69
C LEU A 4 -15.46 4.11 3.08
N LEU A 5 -15.20 4.96 2.09
CA LEU A 5 -14.66 6.30 2.31
C LEU A 5 -15.67 7.19 3.05
N LYS A 6 -16.96 7.13 2.69
CA LYS A 6 -18.02 7.87 3.39
C LYS A 6 -18.08 7.50 4.87
N GLN A 7 -18.02 6.22 5.20
CA GLN A 7 -18.13 5.77 6.59
C GLN A 7 -16.82 5.99 7.39
N LEU A 8 -15.65 5.89 6.76
CA LEU A 8 -14.36 6.22 7.39
C LEU A 8 -14.21 7.73 7.64
N LEU A 9 -14.80 8.57 6.79
CA LEU A 9 -14.71 10.02 6.87
C LEU A 9 -15.97 10.65 7.49
N ASP A 10 -16.69 9.89 8.32
CA ASP A 10 -17.79 10.45 9.11
C ASP A 10 -17.26 11.55 10.05
N ILE A 11 -17.89 12.72 9.96
CA ILE A 11 -17.59 13.92 10.75
C ILE A 11 -17.76 13.61 12.24
N ASN A 12 -18.76 12.80 12.59
CA ASN A 12 -18.98 12.35 13.96
C ASN A 12 -18.05 11.17 14.28
N PRO A 13 -17.05 11.34 15.17
CA PRO A 13 -16.09 10.29 15.49
C PRO A 13 -16.73 9.05 16.13
N LYS A 14 -17.91 9.19 16.78
CA LYS A 14 -18.64 8.06 17.38
C LYS A 14 -19.40 7.22 16.36
N ARG A 15 -19.59 7.71 15.12
CA ARG A 15 -20.30 7.03 14.03
C ARG A 15 -19.36 6.53 12.94
N ARG A 16 -18.14 7.07 12.89
CA ARG A 16 -17.07 6.63 12.03
C ARG A 16 -16.86 5.11 12.05
N LEU A 17 -16.70 4.52 10.87
CA LEU A 17 -16.34 3.11 10.73
C LEU A 17 -15.04 2.83 11.48
N GLY A 18 -15.07 1.83 12.35
CA GLY A 18 -13.93 1.49 13.23
C GLY A 18 -13.99 2.13 14.61
N ALA A 19 -14.95 3.01 14.90
CA ALA A 19 -15.12 3.62 16.23
C ALA A 19 -15.38 2.58 17.34
N LYS A 20 -15.93 1.40 16.99
CA LYS A 20 -16.13 0.27 17.92
C LYS A 20 -15.09 -0.84 17.74
N GLY A 21 -13.98 -0.55 17.05
CA GLY A 21 -12.88 -1.48 16.83
C GLY A 21 -12.66 -1.85 15.37
N ALA A 22 -11.45 -2.38 15.10
CA ALA A 22 -10.98 -2.69 13.76
C ALA A 22 -11.82 -3.74 13.02
N GLU A 23 -12.55 -4.60 13.74
CA GLU A 23 -13.43 -5.62 13.14
C GLU A 23 -14.52 -5.02 12.25
N GLN A 24 -14.97 -3.78 12.53
CA GLN A 24 -15.92 -3.09 11.64
C GLN A 24 -15.31 -2.81 10.27
N ILE A 25 -14.02 -2.47 10.23
CA ILE A 25 -13.29 -2.20 8.98
C ILE A 25 -13.06 -3.51 8.24
N LYS A 26 -12.59 -4.56 8.95
CA LYS A 26 -12.31 -5.87 8.34
C LYS A 26 -13.52 -6.51 7.68
N LYS A 27 -14.71 -6.33 8.26
CA LYS A 27 -15.99 -6.87 7.77
C LYS A 27 -16.65 -6.05 6.67
N HIS A 28 -16.10 -4.89 6.32
CA HIS A 28 -16.69 -4.03 5.29
C HIS A 28 -16.57 -4.69 3.91
N SER A 29 -17.60 -4.57 3.07
CA SER A 29 -17.71 -5.22 1.75
C SER A 29 -16.54 -4.97 0.79
N PHE A 30 -15.87 -3.83 0.94
CA PHE A 30 -14.63 -3.50 0.24
C PHE A 30 -13.52 -4.55 0.44
N PHE A 31 -13.46 -5.19 1.62
CA PHE A 31 -12.48 -6.22 1.96
C PHE A 31 -13.05 -7.64 1.84
N ASN A 32 -14.17 -7.83 1.14
CA ASN A 32 -14.69 -9.17 0.87
C ASN A 32 -13.65 -10.01 0.11
N GLY A 33 -13.36 -11.20 0.64
CA GLY A 33 -12.35 -12.10 0.09
C GLY A 33 -10.91 -11.71 0.41
N PHE A 34 -10.67 -10.66 1.20
CA PHE A 34 -9.33 -10.31 1.68
C PHE A 34 -8.96 -11.15 2.92
N ASP A 35 -7.88 -11.91 2.84
CA ASP A 35 -7.39 -12.70 3.97
C ASP A 35 -6.54 -11.84 4.93
N TRP A 36 -7.13 -11.52 6.08
CA TRP A 36 -6.47 -10.73 7.12
C TRP A 36 -5.40 -11.53 7.90
N ASN A 37 -5.50 -12.86 7.93
CA ASN A 37 -4.50 -13.71 8.59
C ASN A 37 -3.23 -13.76 7.76
N ASP A 38 -3.35 -13.94 6.44
CA ASP A 38 -2.20 -13.91 5.52
C ASP A 38 -1.49 -12.55 5.55
N LEU A 39 -2.26 -11.45 5.65
CA LEU A 39 -1.69 -10.12 5.84
C LEU A 39 -0.85 -10.04 7.14
N GLN A 40 -1.44 -10.49 8.26
CA GLN A 40 -0.79 -10.44 9.57
C GLN A 40 0.47 -11.32 9.62
N ASN A 41 0.43 -12.48 8.97
CA ASN A 41 1.53 -13.44 8.87
C ASN A 41 2.55 -13.08 7.79
N LYS A 42 2.39 -11.93 7.11
CA LYS A 42 3.27 -11.46 6.02
C LYS A 42 3.38 -12.44 4.85
N GLN A 43 2.32 -13.20 4.59
CA GLN A 43 2.23 -14.16 3.48
C GLN A 43 1.74 -13.52 2.18
N LEU A 44 1.06 -12.36 2.28
CA LEU A 44 0.66 -11.59 1.10
C LEU A 44 1.86 -10.90 0.44
N LYS A 45 1.96 -11.04 -0.89
CA LYS A 45 2.93 -10.28 -1.69
C LYS A 45 2.59 -8.79 -1.66
N ALA A 46 3.51 -7.96 -1.19
CA ALA A 46 3.34 -6.51 -1.21
C ALA A 46 3.25 -5.99 -2.65
N PRO A 47 2.36 -5.03 -2.95
CA PRO A 47 2.25 -4.44 -4.29
C PRO A 47 3.50 -3.63 -4.67
N PHE A 48 4.26 -3.18 -3.68
CA PHE A 48 5.50 -2.46 -3.84
C PHE A 48 6.48 -2.87 -2.75
N VAL A 49 7.70 -3.19 -3.15
CA VAL A 49 8.83 -3.43 -2.25
C VAL A 49 9.87 -2.35 -2.54
N PRO A 50 10.15 -1.45 -1.58
CA PRO A 50 11.14 -0.40 -1.79
C PRO A 50 12.52 -1.01 -2.00
N LEU A 51 13.31 -0.37 -2.86
CA LEU A 51 14.72 -0.70 -3.00
C LEU A 51 15.43 -0.43 -1.68
N SER A 52 16.33 -1.34 -1.29
CA SER A 52 17.27 -1.05 -0.20
C SER A 52 18.16 0.13 -0.58
N SER A 53 18.80 0.79 0.39
CA SER A 53 19.73 1.89 0.10
C SER A 53 20.80 1.46 -0.93
N ALA A 54 21.41 0.29 -0.73
CA ALA A 54 22.36 -0.30 -1.66
C ALA A 54 21.75 -0.49 -3.07
N SER A 55 20.56 -1.08 -3.16
CA SER A 55 19.88 -1.30 -4.44
C SER A 55 19.44 0.01 -5.11
N TYR A 56 19.16 1.06 -4.32
CA TYR A 56 18.83 2.40 -4.82
C TYR A 56 20.05 3.11 -5.40
N PHE A 57 21.21 3.03 -4.74
CA PHE A 57 22.47 3.54 -5.27
C PHE A 57 22.84 2.85 -6.60
N THR A 58 22.74 1.51 -6.66
CA THR A 58 22.97 0.74 -7.90
C THR A 58 21.96 1.11 -9.00
N TYR A 59 20.67 1.30 -8.68
CA TYR A 59 19.67 1.76 -9.66
C TYR A 59 20.02 3.14 -10.23
N LYS A 60 20.47 4.08 -9.38
CA LYS A 60 20.89 5.41 -9.79
C LYS A 60 22.13 5.38 -10.69
N GLU A 61 23.13 4.58 -10.35
CA GLU A 61 24.34 4.42 -11.16
C GLU A 61 24.02 3.84 -12.54
N THR A 62 23.29 2.73 -12.57
CA THR A 62 22.95 2.04 -13.84
C THR A 62 22.03 2.86 -14.75
N LYS A 63 21.17 3.74 -14.21
CA LYS A 63 20.33 4.67 -15.00
C LYS A 63 21.15 5.84 -15.54
N THR A 64 22.09 6.35 -14.75
CA THR A 64 22.96 7.48 -15.14
C THR A 64 23.87 7.06 -16.28
N ASP A 65 24.49 5.88 -16.19
CA ASP A 65 25.42 5.37 -17.21
C ASP A 65 24.71 5.13 -18.56
N LYS A 66 23.52 4.52 -18.55
CA LYS A 66 22.70 4.33 -19.76
C LYS A 66 22.26 5.64 -20.44
N THR A 67 22.16 6.72 -19.68
CA THR A 67 21.79 8.04 -20.23
C THR A 67 22.99 8.70 -20.91
N ILE A 68 24.20 8.54 -20.37
CA ILE A 68 25.44 9.08 -20.96
C ILE A 68 25.78 8.36 -22.27
N ILE A 69 25.57 7.03 -22.35
CA ILE A 69 25.89 6.23 -23.54
C ILE A 69 24.94 6.57 -24.71
N ARG A 70 23.68 6.95 -24.44
CA ARG A 70 22.68 7.23 -25.48
C ARG A 70 22.72 8.67 -26.03
N LEU A 71 23.47 9.57 -25.40
CA LEU A 71 23.65 10.97 -25.85
C LEU A 71 24.95 11.21 -26.65
N LYS A 72 25.75 10.16 -26.89
CA LYS A 72 27.01 10.23 -27.66
C LYS A 72 26.94 9.57 -29.05
N THR A 73 25.74 9.43 -29.64
CA THR A 73 25.54 8.98 -31.03
C THR A 73 24.80 10.05 -31.80
#